data_AF-A0A7V8NQI1-F1
#
_entry.id   AF-A0A7V8NQI1-F1
#
_cell.length_a   1.000
_cell.length_b   1.000
_cell.length_c   1.000
_cell.angle_alpha   90.00
_cell.angle_beta   90.00
_cell.angle_gamma   90.00
#
_symmetry.space_group_name_H-M   'P 1'
#
loop_
_entity.id
_entity.type
_entity.pdbx_description
1 polymer ?
#
loop_
_entity_poly.entity_id
_entity_poly.type
_entity_poly.pdbx_seq_one_letter_code
_entity_poly.pdbx_strand_id
1 'polypeptide(L)'
;YVTEYATISNVPTAVGQMPLEPPIADYTVSIPGVSPSFQAATRMVKLSTDTTCSILFGPPGTNATTTNSRMPAGAYDYHGVPEGRGFVVSVVGNS
;
A
#
# COMPACT_ATOMS: atom_id res chain seq x y z
N TYR A 1 -5.91 3.22 4.96
CA TYR A 1 -5.09 2.36 5.83
C TYR A 1 -4.03 1.70 4.98
N VAL A 2 -2.79 1.67 5.47
CA VAL A 2 -1.64 1.05 4.81
C VAL A 2 -0.99 0.12 5.82
N THR A 3 -0.88 -1.15 5.45
CA THR A 3 -0.18 -2.15 6.25
C THR A 3 0.99 -2.70 5.42
N GLU A 4 2.20 -2.64 5.96
CA GLU A 4 3.43 -3.05 5.28
C GLU A 4 3.89 -4.43 5.75
N TYR A 5 4.27 -5.28 4.80
CA TYR A 5 4.75 -6.64 5.03
C TYR A 5 6.13 -6.86 4.44
N ALA A 6 7.02 -7.50 5.21
CA ALA A 6 8.38 -7.83 4.77
C ALA A 6 8.47 -9.10 3.93
N THR A 7 7.47 -9.97 3.97
CA THR A 7 7.54 -11.29 3.33
C THR A 7 6.16 -11.79 2.93
N ILE A 8 6.14 -12.59 1.87
CA ILE A 8 5.01 -13.40 1.48
C ILE A 8 5.17 -14.77 2.17
N SER A 9 4.12 -15.30 2.78
CA SER A 9 4.15 -16.54 3.57
C SER A 9 4.73 -17.70 2.77
N ASN A 10 5.81 -18.28 3.28
CA ASN A 10 6.46 -19.43 2.67
C ASN A 10 5.92 -20.70 3.35
N VAL A 11 5.06 -21.46 2.65
CA VAL A 11 4.62 -22.77 3.11
C VAL A 11 5.71 -23.78 2.71
N PRO A 12 6.03 -24.82 3.50
CA PRO A 12 7.21 -25.68 3.27
C PRO A 12 7.33 -26.32 1.86
N THR A 13 6.28 -26.31 1.06
CA THR A 13 6.23 -26.86 -0.31
C THR A 13 5.75 -25.85 -1.36
N ALA A 14 5.41 -24.61 -0.99
CA ALA A 14 4.96 -23.58 -1.93
C ALA A 14 5.11 -22.16 -1.34
N VAL A 15 5.44 -21.19 -2.20
CA VAL A 15 5.26 -19.77 -1.86
C VAL A 15 3.75 -19.51 -1.82
N GLY A 16 3.17 -19.39 -0.62
CA GLY A 16 1.76 -19.05 -0.48
C GLY A 16 1.57 -17.58 -0.88
N GLN A 17 0.56 -17.25 -1.68
CA GLN A 17 0.27 -15.86 -2.06
C GLN A 17 -0.44 -15.08 -0.93
N MET A 18 0.06 -15.16 0.30
CA MET A 18 -0.53 -14.49 1.47
C MET A 18 0.54 -13.70 2.23
N PRO A 19 0.21 -12.54 2.84
CA PRO A 19 1.15 -11.82 3.69
C PRO A 19 1.56 -12.67 4.88
N LEU A 20 2.81 -12.55 5.31
CA LEU A 20 3.26 -13.15 6.57
C LEU A 20 3.05 -12.17 7.72
N GLU A 21 2.29 -12.57 8.73
CA GLU A 21 2.11 -11.83 9.98
C GLU A 21 3.31 -12.06 10.93
N PRO A 22 3.69 -11.06 11.75
CA PRO A 22 3.08 -9.73 11.88
C PRO A 22 3.54 -8.73 10.79
N PRO A 23 2.77 -7.66 10.52
CA PRO A 23 3.23 -6.57 9.66
C PRO A 23 4.39 -5.81 10.32
N ILE A 24 5.20 -5.16 9.49
CA ILE A 24 6.31 -4.32 9.95
C ILE A 24 5.91 -2.86 10.19
N ALA A 25 4.78 -2.44 9.61
CA ALA A 25 4.17 -1.14 9.88
C ALA A 25 2.66 -1.19 9.59
N ASP A 26 1.87 -0.43 10.35
CA ASP A 26 0.44 -0.24 10.11
C ASP A 26 0.04 1.19 10.50
N TYR A 27 -0.61 1.92 9.58
CA TYR A 27 -0.96 3.32 9.77
C TYR A 27 -2.07 3.81 8.84
N THR A 28 -2.57 5.01 9.14
CA THR A 28 -3.56 5.73 8.34
C THR A 28 -2.94 6.86 7.54
N VAL A 29 -3.49 7.12 6.36
CA VAL A 29 -3.18 8.29 5.54
C VAL A 29 -4.47 9.09 5.36
N SER A 30 -4.44 10.38 5.68
CA SER A 30 -5.58 11.28 5.46
C SER A 30 -5.78 11.54 3.97
N ILE A 31 -7.01 11.86 3.56
CA ILE A 31 -7.34 12.17 2.17
C ILE A 31 -7.66 13.68 2.07
N PRO A 32 -6.98 14.45 1.19
CA PRO A 32 -5.82 14.05 0.38
C PRO A 32 -4.55 13.90 1.23
N GLY A 33 -3.61 13.07 0.79
CA GLY A 33 -2.36 12.85 1.53
C GLY A 33 -1.36 11.91 0.85
N VAL A 34 -0.22 11.75 1.50
CA VAL A 34 0.86 10.85 1.08
C VAL A 34 1.33 10.07 2.31
N SER A 35 1.58 8.77 2.14
CA SER A 35 2.21 7.96 3.19
C SER A 35 3.64 8.41 3.48
N PRO A 36 4.20 8.04 4.65
CA PRO A 36 5.64 7.96 4.80
C PRO A 36 6.25 7.07 3.70
N SER A 37 7.54 7.25 3.43
CA SER A 37 8.29 6.27 2.63
C SER A 37 8.21 4.90 3.29
N PHE A 38 7.88 3.90 2.49
CA PHE A 38 7.85 2.51 2.94
C PHE A 38 9.19 2.09 3.50
N GLN A 39 9.13 1.19 4.48
CA GLN A 39 10.33 0.63 5.10
C GLN A 39 11.19 -0.08 4.04
N ALA A 40 12.51 -0.07 4.20
CA ALA A 40 13.41 -0.72 3.24
C ALA A 40 13.11 -2.23 3.08
N ALA A 41 12.63 -2.86 4.14
CA ALA A 41 12.23 -4.26 4.17
C ALA A 41 10.86 -4.54 3.54
N THR A 42 10.06 -3.52 3.20
CA THR A 42 8.72 -3.71 2.63
C THR A 42 8.81 -4.42 1.27
N ARG A 43 8.00 -5.46 1.12
CA ARG A 43 7.85 -6.24 -0.12
C ARG A 43 6.43 -6.21 -0.65
N MET A 44 5.48 -6.06 0.25
CA MET A 44 4.07 -5.98 -0.08
C MET A 44 3.38 -5.01 0.86
N VAL A 45 2.37 -4.33 0.36
CA VAL A 45 1.45 -3.55 1.19
C VAL A 45 0.02 -4.04 0.99
N LYS A 46 -0.74 -4.02 2.07
CA LYS A 46 -2.20 -4.08 2.04
C LYS A 46 -2.71 -2.65 2.13
N LEU A 47 -3.52 -2.24 1.16
CA LEU A 47 -4.31 -1.02 1.25
C LEU A 47 -5.73 -1.39 1.66
N SER A 48 -6.32 -0.58 2.54
CA SER A 48 -7.75 -0.61 2.81
C SER A 48 -8.29 0.81 2.89
N THR A 49 -9.45 1.02 2.29
CA THR A 49 -10.07 2.33 2.12
C THR A 49 -11.43 2.36 2.79
N ASP A 50 -11.73 3.40 3.54
CA ASP A 50 -13.07 3.64 4.13
C ASP A 50 -13.93 4.56 3.25
N THR A 51 -13.30 5.27 2.31
CA THR A 51 -13.93 6.19 1.37
C THR A 51 -13.45 5.88 -0.05
N THR A 52 -14.26 6.18 -1.05
CA THR A 52 -13.82 6.08 -2.45
C THR A 52 -12.71 7.09 -2.70
N CYS A 53 -11.57 6.63 -3.22
CA CYS A 53 -10.42 7.46 -3.52
C CYS A 53 -9.65 6.96 -4.74
N SER A 54 -8.75 7.78 -5.24
CA SER A 54 -7.74 7.38 -6.23
C SER A 54 -6.37 7.34 -5.58
N ILE A 55 -5.58 6.33 -5.90
CA ILE A 55 -4.26 6.07 -5.34
C ILE A 55 -3.18 6.06 -6.42
N LEU A 56 -1.95 6.41 -6.02
CA LEU A 56 -0.78 6.31 -6.88
C LEU A 56 0.45 5.89 -6.07
N PHE A 57 1.12 4.84 -6.53
CA PHE A 57 2.41 4.40 -6.00
C PHE A 57 3.56 5.04 -6.77
N GLY A 58 4.64 5.40 -6.07
CA GLY A 58 5.85 5.89 -6.73
C GLY A 58 6.91 6.37 -5.75
N PRO A 59 8.02 6.96 -6.23
CA PRO A 59 9.05 7.53 -5.37
C PRO A 59 8.52 8.73 -4.55
N PRO A 60 9.25 9.20 -3.52
CA PRO A 60 8.89 10.41 -2.78
C PRO A 60 8.65 11.60 -3.74
N GLY A 61 7.58 12.36 -3.51
CA GLY A 61 7.12 13.41 -4.42
C GLY A 61 6.03 12.97 -5.41
N THR A 62 5.63 11.69 -5.38
CA THR A 62 4.46 11.20 -6.12
C THR A 62 3.17 11.82 -5.58
N ASN A 63 2.31 12.33 -6.48
CA ASN A 63 1.02 12.93 -6.16
C ASN A 63 -0.09 12.29 -6.99
N ALA A 64 -1.09 11.71 -6.32
CA ALA A 64 -2.24 11.12 -6.97
C ALA A 64 -3.19 12.19 -7.54
N THR A 65 -3.81 11.86 -8.66
CA THR A 65 -4.91 12.59 -9.29
C THR A 65 -6.16 11.71 -9.31
N THR A 66 -7.34 12.34 -9.52
CA THR A 66 -8.62 11.63 -9.58
C THR A 66 -8.71 10.64 -10.74
N THR A 67 -7.83 10.76 -11.74
CA THR A 67 -7.73 9.85 -12.90
C THR A 67 -6.83 8.64 -12.66
N ASN A 68 -6.12 8.56 -11.52
CA ASN A 68 -5.33 7.38 -11.17
C ASN A 68 -6.21 6.20 -10.71
N SER A 69 -5.58 5.11 -10.29
CA SER A 69 -6.25 3.88 -9.88
C SER A 69 -7.28 4.13 -8.78
N ARG A 70 -8.55 3.90 -9.09
CA ARG A 70 -9.66 4.10 -8.16
C ARG A 70 -9.82 2.89 -7.24
N MET A 71 -9.88 3.12 -5.94
CA MET A 71 -10.31 2.15 -4.93
C MET A 71 -11.71 2.51 -4.42
N PRO A 72 -12.69 1.58 -4.45
CA PRO A 72 -13.98 1.80 -3.84
C PRO A 72 -13.88 1.83 -2.30
N ALA A 73 -14.86 2.44 -1.64
CA ALA A 73 -14.98 2.39 -0.18
C ALA A 73 -15.18 0.94 0.29
N GLY A 74 -14.53 0.56 1.40
CA GLY A 74 -14.56 -0.79 1.98
C GLY A 74 -13.68 -1.80 1.26
N ALA A 75 -12.95 -1.41 0.21
CA ALA A 75 -12.07 -2.30 -0.52
C ALA A 75 -10.77 -2.60 0.25
N TYR A 76 -10.18 -3.73 -0.09
CA TYR A 76 -8.81 -4.06 0.28
C TYR A 76 -8.08 -4.62 -0.94
N ASP A 77 -6.86 -4.15 -1.17
CA ASP A 77 -6.00 -4.62 -2.25
C ASP A 77 -4.58 -4.86 -1.72
N TYR A 78 -3.89 -5.82 -2.33
CA TYR A 78 -2.50 -6.14 -2.01
C TYR A 78 -1.60 -5.77 -3.20
N HIS A 79 -0.52 -5.06 -2.93
CA HIS A 79 0.42 -4.60 -3.95
C HIS A 79 1.85 -4.98 -3.60
N GLY A 80 2.57 -5.54 -4.56
CA GLY A 80 4.02 -5.72 -4.45
C GLY A 80 4.74 -4.38 -4.51
N VAL A 81 5.75 -4.19 -3.67
CA VAL A 81 6.57 -2.98 -3.60
C VAL A 81 8.01 -3.33 -3.94
N PRO A 82 8.63 -2.63 -4.91
CA PRO A 82 10.05 -2.79 -5.19
C PRO A 82 10.92 -2.51 -3.96
N GLU A 83 11.77 -3.47 -3.61
CA GLU A 83 12.63 -3.42 -2.43
C GLU A 83 13.56 -2.20 -2.42
N GLY A 84 13.67 -1.53 -1.26
CA GLY A 84 14.68 -0.49 -1.02
C GLY A 84 14.51 0.78 -1.86
N ARG A 85 13.37 0.95 -2.55
CA ARG A 85 13.14 2.11 -3.42
C ARG A 85 12.51 3.32 -2.72
N GLY A 86 12.21 3.20 -1.42
CA GLY A 86 11.61 4.29 -0.63
C GLY A 86 10.27 4.78 -1.18
N PHE A 87 9.52 3.89 -1.85
CA PHE A 87 8.23 4.22 -2.46
C PHE A 87 7.24 4.72 -1.41
N VAL A 88 6.28 5.51 -1.88
CA VAL A 88 5.14 6.02 -1.12
C VAL A 88 3.85 5.63 -1.84
N VAL A 89 2.73 5.73 -1.13
CA VAL A 89 1.41 5.79 -1.74
C VAL A 89 0.81 7.17 -1.49
N SER A 90 0.41 7.84 -2.57
CA SER A 90 -0.38 9.07 -2.52
C SER A 90 -1.85 8.77 -2.76
N VAL A 91 -2.74 9.54 -2.12
CA VAL A 91 -4.18 9.38 -2.17
C VAL A 91 -4.90 10.71 -2.33
N VAL A 92 -5.93 10.71 -3.17
CA VAL A 92 -6.85 11.85 -3.36
C VAL A 92 -8.30 11.38 -3.36
N GLY A 93 -9.20 12.21 -2.83
CA GLY A 93 -10.64 11.91 -2.79
C GLY A 93 -11.25 12.03 -4.17
N ASN A 94 -12.21 11.16 -4.48
CA ASN A 94 -13.01 11.27 -5.69
C ASN A 94 -14.34 11.94 -5.32
N SER A 95 -14.50 13.19 -5.77
CA SER A 95 -15.75 13.96 -5.68
C SER A 95 -16.79 13.47 -6.67
#